data_AF-A0A1C0SJN6-F1
#
_entry.id   AF-A0A1C0SJN6-F1
#
_cell.length_a   1.000
_cell.length_b   1.000
_cell.length_c   1.000
_cell.angle_alpha   90.00
_cell.angle_beta   90.00
_cell.angle_gamma   90.00
#
_symmetry.space_group_name_H-M   'P 1'
#
loop_
_entity.id
_entity.type
_entity.pdbx_description
1 polymer ?
#
loop_
_entity_poly.entity_id
_entity_poly.type
_entity_poly.pdbx_seq_one_letter_code
_entity_poly.pdbx_strand_id
1 'polypeptide(L)'
;MYFHIDQDTGAYISGWVICDNPGDTPEILVRASGRKELALTANVFRPDLRDLGMHSTGQAGFVVDERHVPDLHQLNDITLIESETGITIYKRFNASDHIERKLLLVDSSAFPQIALVRQLMSFFTQSYPVLERLSLETITGLLSLTNIKSAFLTGSMNWIRHGEIARDNGFVTAALLREPFAELAEKLIFLTHATRQSENVRASPTIARFADLLPYLEDLDFRNSRSILSALRRIPNEGRKKLQSPMTMLFGTAPDERVQRRNVSVALDNLAKFNVVGLRNHFDLFCGMLNEYVEAPIASGLELSGFAEVEELAERLRNIGIASDLLDEDIALYSYAVEAIEESLQKTDDPGQVSSDTSK
;
A
#
# COMPACT_ATOMS: atom_id res chain seq x y z
N MET A 1 -0.53 -5.40 -15.86
CA MET A 1 -0.96 -6.79 -15.88
C MET A 1 -2.42 -6.87 -15.44
N TYR A 2 -3.23 -7.69 -16.08
CA TYR A 2 -4.62 -7.96 -15.68
C TYR A 2 -4.82 -9.45 -15.48
N PHE A 3 -5.69 -9.84 -14.55
CA PHE A 3 -6.04 -11.23 -14.36
C PHE A 3 -7.41 -11.37 -13.73
N HIS A 4 -7.97 -12.57 -13.85
CA HIS A 4 -9.25 -12.91 -13.26
C HIS A 4 -9.34 -14.42 -13.03
N ILE A 5 -10.05 -14.80 -11.98
CA ILE A 5 -10.40 -16.18 -11.68
C ILE A 5 -11.86 -16.39 -12.06
N ASP A 6 -12.09 -17.22 -13.07
CA ASP A 6 -13.42 -17.53 -13.58
C ASP A 6 -14.17 -18.43 -12.57
N GLN A 7 -13.50 -19.47 -12.05
CA GLN A 7 -14.06 -20.37 -11.03
C GLN A 7 -12.99 -21.18 -10.29
N ASP A 8 -13.31 -21.56 -9.04
CA ASP A 8 -12.65 -22.63 -8.28
C ASP A 8 -13.73 -23.57 -7.72
N THR A 9 -13.74 -24.83 -8.15
CA THR A 9 -14.68 -25.87 -7.66
C THR A 9 -14.00 -26.88 -6.72
N GLY A 10 -12.82 -26.56 -6.19
CA GLY A 10 -11.98 -27.47 -5.41
C GLY A 10 -11.10 -28.34 -6.30
N ALA A 11 -11.69 -29.12 -7.21
CA ALA A 11 -10.95 -30.00 -8.14
C ALA A 11 -10.51 -29.31 -9.45
N TYR A 12 -10.93 -28.07 -9.67
CA TYR A 12 -10.76 -27.34 -10.92
C TYR A 12 -10.66 -25.85 -10.63
N ILE A 13 -9.62 -25.20 -11.13
CA ILE A 13 -9.43 -23.76 -11.08
C ILE A 13 -9.20 -23.26 -12.50
N SER A 14 -9.96 -22.25 -12.92
CA SER A 14 -9.73 -21.60 -14.22
C SER A 14 -9.74 -20.08 -14.10
N GLY A 15 -9.08 -19.46 -15.06
CA GLY A 15 -8.97 -18.02 -15.14
C GLY A 15 -8.15 -17.60 -16.34
N TRP A 16 -7.69 -16.36 -16.30
CA TRP A 16 -6.81 -15.80 -17.31
C TRP A 16 -5.88 -14.75 -16.72
N VAL A 17 -4.75 -14.55 -17.40
CA VAL A 17 -3.72 -13.57 -17.07
C VAL A 17 -3.27 -12.88 -18.35
N ILE A 18 -3.13 -11.57 -18.31
CA ILE A 18 -2.57 -10.74 -19.38
C ILE A 18 -1.37 -10.04 -18.78
N CYS A 19 -0.18 -10.42 -19.24
CA CYS A 19 1.08 -9.81 -18.84
C CYS A 19 1.11 -8.31 -19.19
N ASP A 20 2.10 -7.59 -18.67
CA ASP A 20 2.27 -6.17 -19.02
C ASP A 20 2.48 -5.97 -20.54
N ASN A 21 3.10 -6.93 -21.21
CA ASN A 21 3.12 -7.02 -22.66
C ASN A 21 1.96 -7.93 -23.14
N PRO A 22 0.94 -7.38 -23.81
CA PRO A 22 -0.23 -8.14 -24.28
C PRO A 22 0.08 -9.18 -25.37
N GLY A 23 1.32 -9.25 -25.87
CA GLY A 23 1.78 -10.27 -26.80
C GLY A 23 2.25 -11.56 -26.13
N ASP A 24 2.59 -11.50 -24.84
CA ASP A 24 3.27 -12.59 -24.14
C ASP A 24 2.27 -13.61 -23.61
N THR A 25 2.58 -14.89 -23.82
CA THR A 25 1.80 -15.99 -23.25
C THR A 25 2.23 -16.19 -21.80
N PRO A 26 1.34 -16.02 -20.81
CA PRO A 26 1.72 -16.08 -19.40
C PRO A 26 2.11 -17.51 -18.99
N GLU A 27 3.01 -17.59 -18.03
CA GLU A 27 3.33 -18.83 -17.32
C GLU A 27 2.95 -18.67 -15.83
N ILE A 28 2.34 -19.70 -15.28
CA ILE A 28 1.75 -19.71 -13.96
C ILE A 28 2.44 -20.77 -13.13
N LEU A 29 3.00 -20.35 -12.00
CA LEU A 29 3.54 -21.24 -10.98
C LEU A 29 2.41 -21.68 -10.04
N VAL A 30 2.20 -22.98 -9.96
CA VAL A 30 1.24 -23.61 -9.06
C VAL A 30 2.00 -24.14 -7.84
N ARG A 31 1.66 -23.61 -6.67
CA ARG A 31 2.29 -23.98 -5.38
C ARG A 31 1.25 -24.54 -4.41
N ALA A 32 1.64 -25.61 -3.71
CA ALA A 32 0.89 -26.22 -2.62
C ALA A 32 1.89 -26.76 -1.58
N SER A 33 1.52 -26.77 -0.29
CA SER A 33 2.43 -27.22 0.76
C SER A 33 2.84 -28.68 0.58
N GLY A 34 4.12 -28.95 0.81
CA GLY A 34 4.71 -30.29 0.71
C GLY A 34 4.82 -30.82 -0.72
N ARG A 35 4.52 -30.01 -1.75
CA ARG A 35 4.60 -30.41 -3.16
C ARG A 35 5.66 -29.60 -3.90
N LYS A 36 6.18 -30.19 -4.99
CA LYS A 36 7.04 -29.46 -5.92
C LYS A 36 6.20 -28.43 -6.67
N GLU A 37 6.78 -27.26 -6.87
CA GLU A 37 6.19 -26.22 -7.70
C GLU A 37 6.07 -26.71 -9.15
N LEU A 38 4.95 -26.40 -9.77
CA LEU A 38 4.65 -26.76 -11.16
C LEU A 38 4.49 -25.48 -11.98
N ALA A 39 5.23 -25.36 -13.07
CA ALA A 39 5.03 -24.30 -14.06
C ALA A 39 4.01 -24.75 -15.11
N LEU A 40 3.03 -23.89 -15.38
CA LEU A 40 1.96 -24.09 -16.36
C LEU A 40 1.88 -22.89 -17.29
N THR A 41 2.28 -23.06 -18.55
CA THR A 41 1.98 -22.08 -19.59
C THR A 41 0.47 -22.02 -19.83
N ALA A 42 -0.08 -20.84 -20.11
CA ALA A 42 -1.49 -20.68 -20.48
C ALA A 42 -1.91 -21.76 -21.50
N ASN A 43 -2.88 -22.59 -21.11
CA ASN A 43 -3.33 -23.76 -21.83
C ASN A 43 -4.75 -23.61 -22.39
N VAL A 44 -5.39 -22.44 -22.19
CA VAL A 44 -6.72 -22.12 -22.72
C VAL A 44 -6.69 -20.89 -23.62
N PHE A 45 -7.26 -21.05 -24.80
CA PHE A 45 -7.47 -19.97 -25.75
C PHE A 45 -8.72 -19.15 -25.36
N ARG A 46 -8.56 -17.83 -25.28
CA ARG A 46 -9.58 -16.84 -24.90
C ARG A 46 -9.85 -15.90 -26.08
N PRO A 47 -10.80 -16.25 -26.98
CA PRO A 47 -11.12 -15.41 -28.13
C PRO A 47 -11.70 -14.06 -27.71
N ASP A 48 -12.44 -14.02 -26.60
CA ASP A 48 -13.00 -12.81 -26.00
C ASP A 48 -11.92 -11.77 -25.67
N LEU A 49 -10.81 -12.19 -25.04
CA LEU A 49 -9.70 -11.29 -24.70
C LEU A 49 -9.00 -10.74 -25.96
N ARG A 50 -8.94 -11.54 -27.03
CA ARG A 50 -8.38 -11.11 -28.32
C ARG A 50 -9.32 -10.14 -29.03
N ASP A 51 -10.60 -10.47 -29.09
CA ASP A 51 -11.60 -9.72 -29.82
C ASP A 51 -11.87 -8.36 -29.15
N LEU A 52 -11.68 -8.25 -27.82
CA LEU A 52 -11.66 -7.00 -27.05
C LEU A 52 -10.33 -6.23 -27.16
N GLY A 53 -9.33 -6.77 -27.86
CA GLY A 53 -8.01 -6.15 -28.02
C GLY A 53 -7.16 -6.14 -26.74
N MET A 54 -7.51 -6.94 -25.74
CA MET A 54 -6.77 -7.03 -24.47
C MET A 54 -5.54 -7.94 -24.58
N HIS A 55 -5.56 -8.95 -25.46
CA HIS A 55 -4.44 -9.86 -25.68
C HIS A 55 -4.24 -10.16 -27.18
N SER A 56 -3.00 -10.15 -27.66
CA SER A 56 -2.69 -10.18 -29.09
C SER A 56 -3.09 -11.51 -29.74
N THR A 57 -2.90 -12.62 -29.04
CA THR A 57 -3.13 -13.98 -29.58
C THR A 57 -4.36 -14.65 -28.99
N GLY A 58 -4.95 -14.11 -27.92
CA GLY A 58 -5.93 -14.82 -27.09
C GLY A 58 -5.38 -15.97 -26.23
N GLN A 59 -4.10 -16.35 -26.34
CA GLN A 59 -3.51 -17.41 -25.51
C GLN A 59 -3.13 -16.88 -24.11
N ALA A 60 -4.15 -16.67 -23.28
CA ALA A 60 -4.03 -16.02 -21.97
C ALA A 60 -4.82 -16.76 -20.86
N GLY A 61 -5.61 -17.77 -21.22
CA GLY A 61 -6.41 -18.55 -20.28
C GLY A 61 -5.64 -19.72 -19.70
N PHE A 62 -6.05 -20.15 -18.50
CA PHE A 62 -5.51 -21.33 -17.85
C PHE A 62 -6.58 -22.17 -17.18
N VAL A 63 -6.28 -23.47 -17.07
CA VAL A 63 -6.99 -24.45 -16.27
C VAL A 63 -5.99 -25.28 -15.48
N VAL A 64 -6.19 -25.34 -14.17
CA VAL A 64 -5.50 -26.22 -13.22
C VAL A 64 -6.53 -27.23 -12.70
N ASP A 65 -6.28 -28.51 -12.95
CA ASP A 65 -7.14 -29.62 -12.53
C ASP A 65 -6.30 -30.78 -11.97
N GLU A 66 -6.94 -31.92 -11.67
CA GLU A 66 -6.27 -33.08 -11.09
C GLU A 66 -5.24 -33.76 -12.01
N ARG A 67 -5.24 -33.46 -13.31
CA ARG A 67 -4.22 -33.94 -14.24
C ARG A 67 -2.89 -33.21 -14.03
N HIS A 68 -2.98 -31.97 -13.56
CA HIS A 68 -1.83 -31.12 -13.25
C HIS A 68 -1.41 -31.28 -11.80
N VAL A 69 -2.38 -31.27 -10.87
CA VAL A 69 -2.16 -31.37 -9.44
C VAL A 69 -3.05 -32.47 -8.86
N PRO A 70 -2.53 -33.71 -8.66
CA PRO A 70 -3.32 -34.82 -8.13
C PRO A 70 -4.00 -34.48 -6.79
N ASP A 71 -5.23 -34.91 -6.55
CA ASP A 71 -5.97 -34.62 -5.31
C ASP A 71 -6.18 -33.11 -5.06
N LEU A 72 -6.27 -32.29 -6.11
CA LEU A 72 -6.43 -30.82 -6.00
C LEU A 72 -7.59 -30.42 -5.07
N HIS A 73 -8.66 -31.20 -5.04
CA HIS A 73 -9.82 -30.97 -4.19
C HIS A 73 -9.54 -31.07 -2.68
N GLN A 74 -8.45 -31.75 -2.28
CA GLN A 74 -8.07 -31.93 -0.87
C GLN A 74 -7.11 -30.84 -0.38
N LEU A 75 -6.55 -30.04 -1.29
CA LEU A 75 -5.57 -29.03 -0.97
C LEU A 75 -6.28 -27.73 -0.60
N ASN A 76 -6.09 -27.25 0.63
CA ASN A 76 -6.70 -26.00 1.09
C ASN A 76 -5.80 -24.77 0.85
N ASP A 77 -4.56 -24.99 0.41
CA ASP A 77 -3.48 -24.01 0.39
C ASP A 77 -2.82 -23.87 -0.99
N ILE A 78 -3.62 -23.99 -2.04
CA ILE A 78 -3.18 -23.73 -3.41
C ILE A 78 -2.91 -22.24 -3.61
N THR A 79 -1.78 -21.92 -4.22
CA THR A 79 -1.41 -20.57 -4.66
C THR A 79 -1.01 -20.60 -6.14
N LEU A 80 -1.53 -19.67 -6.93
CA LEU A 80 -1.15 -19.43 -8.32
C LEU A 80 -0.40 -18.10 -8.40
N ILE A 81 0.78 -18.13 -9.00
CA ILE A 81 1.71 -16.99 -9.08
C ILE A 81 2.09 -16.80 -10.55
N GLU A 82 2.06 -15.57 -11.06
CA GLU A 82 2.61 -15.28 -12.38
C GLU A 82 4.14 -15.37 -12.32
N SER A 83 4.75 -16.15 -13.22
CA SER A 83 6.14 -16.60 -13.03
C SER A 83 7.19 -15.50 -13.18
N GLU A 84 6.94 -14.49 -14.02
CA GLU A 84 7.91 -13.42 -14.27
C GLU A 84 7.90 -12.34 -13.18
N THR A 85 6.71 -11.83 -12.85
CA THR A 85 6.52 -10.75 -11.89
C THR A 85 6.49 -11.23 -10.44
N GLY A 86 6.19 -12.52 -10.22
CA GLY A 86 5.98 -13.11 -8.90
C GLY A 86 4.68 -12.64 -8.22
N ILE A 87 3.78 -12.01 -8.97
CA ILE A 87 2.51 -11.53 -8.43
C ILE A 87 1.58 -12.72 -8.20
N THR A 88 1.01 -12.80 -6.99
CA THR A 88 0.00 -13.81 -6.68
C THR A 88 -1.30 -13.47 -7.40
N ILE A 89 -1.76 -14.38 -8.26
CA ILE A 89 -2.99 -14.29 -9.04
C ILE A 89 -4.15 -14.85 -8.22
N TYR A 90 -3.89 -15.97 -7.51
CA TYR A 90 -4.90 -16.68 -6.74
C TYR A 90 -4.28 -17.38 -5.54
N LYS A 91 -5.05 -17.46 -4.46
CA LYS A 91 -4.78 -18.29 -3.29
C LYS A 91 -6.13 -18.76 -2.78
N ARG A 92 -6.25 -20.07 -2.58
CA ARG A 92 -7.49 -20.68 -2.13
C ARG A 92 -7.86 -20.15 -0.75
N PHE A 93 -9.14 -19.82 -0.60
CA PHE A 93 -9.67 -19.33 0.66
C PHE A 93 -9.79 -20.47 1.67
N ASN A 94 -9.25 -20.23 2.87
CA ASN A 94 -9.40 -21.10 4.03
C ASN A 94 -10.01 -20.29 5.18
N ALA A 95 -11.22 -20.64 5.58
CA ALA A 95 -11.97 -19.94 6.63
C ALA A 95 -11.36 -20.09 8.03
N SER A 96 -10.48 -21.07 8.26
CA SER A 96 -9.77 -21.18 9.55
C SER A 96 -8.65 -20.16 9.70
N ASP A 97 -8.08 -19.70 8.58
CA ASP A 97 -6.84 -18.92 8.56
C ASP A 97 -7.07 -17.50 8.03
N HIS A 98 -8.11 -17.31 7.22
CA HIS A 98 -8.37 -16.06 6.52
C HIS A 98 -9.75 -15.48 6.84
N ILE A 99 -9.85 -14.17 6.73
CA ILE A 99 -11.10 -13.43 6.91
C ILE A 99 -11.71 -13.02 5.55
N GLU A 100 -13.04 -12.97 5.49
CA GLU A 100 -13.79 -12.56 4.30
C GLU A 100 -13.91 -11.02 4.23
N ARG A 101 -12.77 -10.34 4.17
CA ARG A 101 -12.67 -8.88 4.09
C ARG A 101 -11.62 -8.43 3.09
N LYS A 102 -11.81 -7.22 2.56
CA LYS A 102 -10.82 -6.51 1.75
C LYS A 102 -10.32 -5.30 2.53
N LEU A 103 -9.01 -5.17 2.69
CA LEU A 103 -8.37 -4.07 3.39
C LEU A 103 -7.38 -3.37 2.46
N LEU A 104 -7.51 -2.05 2.35
CA LEU A 104 -6.55 -1.18 1.71
C LEU A 104 -5.97 -0.24 2.77
N LEU A 105 -4.70 -0.43 3.11
CA LEU A 105 -3.95 0.43 4.02
C LEU A 105 -3.06 1.39 3.23
N VAL A 106 -3.28 2.69 3.38
CA VAL A 106 -2.56 3.73 2.63
C VAL A 106 -1.73 4.55 3.60
N ASP A 107 -0.44 4.67 3.30
CA ASP A 107 0.48 5.53 4.03
C ASP A 107 1.56 6.10 3.09
N SER A 108 2.19 7.19 3.54
CA SER A 108 3.26 7.88 2.80
C SER A 108 4.67 7.51 3.28
N SER A 109 4.80 6.52 4.15
CA SER A 109 6.05 6.17 4.81
C SER A 109 7.02 5.48 3.86
N ALA A 110 8.27 5.97 3.83
CA ALA A 110 9.33 5.29 3.07
C ALA A 110 9.87 4.05 3.81
N PHE A 111 9.78 4.04 5.13
CA PHE A 111 10.26 2.94 5.96
C PHE A 111 9.17 1.88 6.13
N PRO A 112 9.43 0.63 5.69
CA PRO A 112 8.41 -0.41 5.70
C PRO A 112 8.16 -0.95 7.12
N GLN A 113 6.90 -0.96 7.55
CA GLN A 113 6.47 -1.56 8.81
C GLN A 113 6.33 -3.09 8.65
N ILE A 114 7.46 -3.79 8.50
CA ILE A 114 7.49 -5.21 8.11
C ILE A 114 6.67 -6.11 9.07
N ALA A 115 6.72 -5.85 10.38
CA ALA A 115 5.96 -6.63 11.37
C ALA A 115 4.44 -6.47 11.18
N LEU A 116 3.97 -5.20 11.12
CA LEU A 116 2.58 -4.84 10.80
C LEU A 116 2.12 -5.52 9.51
N VAL A 117 2.88 -5.31 8.42
CA VAL A 117 2.52 -5.84 7.10
C VAL A 117 2.44 -7.37 7.13
N ARG A 118 3.43 -8.06 7.71
CA ARG A 118 3.43 -9.54 7.78
C ARG A 118 2.27 -10.08 8.59
N GLN A 119 1.95 -9.45 9.73
CA GLN A 119 0.82 -9.85 10.55
C GLN A 119 -0.49 -9.66 9.79
N LEU A 120 -0.69 -8.49 9.16
CA LEU A 120 -1.91 -8.26 8.38
C LEU A 120 -2.04 -9.28 7.25
N MET A 121 -0.96 -9.51 6.49
CA MET A 121 -0.95 -10.49 5.39
C MET A 121 -1.38 -11.90 5.80
N SER A 122 -1.14 -12.34 7.04
CA SER A 122 -1.53 -13.70 7.46
C SER A 122 -3.04 -13.91 7.50
N PHE A 123 -3.84 -12.85 7.59
CA PHE A 123 -5.31 -12.92 7.64
C PHE A 123 -5.98 -12.91 6.25
N PHE A 124 -5.23 -12.69 5.17
CA PHE A 124 -5.82 -12.53 3.84
C PHE A 124 -5.28 -13.52 2.83
N THR A 125 -6.13 -13.94 1.87
CA THR A 125 -5.67 -14.84 0.81
C THR A 125 -4.81 -14.12 -0.21
N GLN A 126 -5.22 -12.91 -0.61
CA GLN A 126 -4.42 -12.03 -1.44
C GLN A 126 -3.72 -10.98 -0.60
N SER A 127 -2.46 -10.74 -0.91
CA SER A 127 -1.64 -9.78 -0.17
C SER A 127 -0.64 -9.10 -1.10
N TYR A 128 -0.71 -7.77 -1.17
CA TYR A 128 0.17 -6.94 -2.00
C TYR A 128 0.81 -5.86 -1.12
N PRO A 129 1.98 -6.17 -0.50
CA PRO A 129 2.57 -5.34 0.56
C PRO A 129 3.34 -4.11 0.09
N VAL A 130 3.56 -3.95 -1.22
CA VAL A 130 4.34 -2.84 -1.79
C VAL A 130 3.70 -2.44 -3.11
N LEU A 131 2.56 -1.74 -3.05
CA LEU A 131 1.82 -1.32 -4.24
C LEU A 131 2.64 -0.46 -5.20
N GLU A 132 3.66 0.25 -4.71
CA GLU A 132 4.50 1.14 -5.52
C GLU A 132 5.42 0.40 -6.50
N ARG A 133 5.51 -0.93 -6.37
CA ARG A 133 6.16 -1.79 -7.36
C ARG A 133 5.30 -2.05 -8.59
N LEU A 134 4.00 -1.83 -8.48
CA LEU A 134 3.03 -2.23 -9.48
C LEU A 134 2.73 -1.06 -10.40
N SER A 135 2.47 -1.37 -11.68
CA SER A 135 1.93 -0.38 -12.61
C SER A 135 0.54 0.08 -12.17
N LEU A 136 0.16 1.30 -12.58
CA LEU A 136 -1.13 1.90 -12.23
C LEU A 136 -2.30 1.04 -12.75
N GLU A 137 -2.11 0.41 -13.90
CA GLU A 137 -3.04 -0.54 -14.52
C GLU A 137 -3.19 -1.80 -13.67
N THR A 138 -2.08 -2.34 -13.14
CA THR A 138 -2.11 -3.50 -12.25
C THR A 138 -2.82 -3.18 -10.94
N ILE A 139 -2.55 -2.03 -10.33
CA ILE A 139 -3.26 -1.59 -9.11
C ILE A 139 -4.77 -1.48 -9.38
N THR A 140 -5.15 -0.87 -10.51
CA THR A 140 -6.56 -0.77 -10.93
C THR A 140 -7.18 -2.15 -11.08
N GLY A 141 -6.47 -3.08 -11.72
CA GLY A 141 -6.88 -4.47 -11.87
C GLY A 141 -7.11 -5.14 -10.52
N LEU A 142 -6.16 -5.02 -9.58
CA LEU A 142 -6.25 -5.59 -8.23
C LEU A 142 -7.47 -5.08 -7.45
N LEU A 143 -7.73 -3.78 -7.51
CA LEU A 143 -8.88 -3.17 -6.83
C LEU A 143 -10.22 -3.59 -7.45
N SER A 144 -10.22 -3.94 -8.74
CA SER A 144 -11.41 -4.35 -9.50
C SER A 144 -11.72 -5.84 -9.40
N LEU A 145 -10.96 -6.62 -8.61
CA LEU A 145 -11.18 -8.05 -8.45
C LEU A 145 -12.46 -8.31 -7.63
N THR A 146 -13.56 -8.62 -8.32
CA THR A 146 -14.87 -8.86 -7.72
C THR A 146 -14.99 -10.25 -7.07
N ASN A 147 -14.36 -11.27 -7.65
CA ASN A 147 -14.45 -12.66 -7.18
C ASN A 147 -13.55 -12.95 -5.96
N ILE A 148 -12.70 -12.01 -5.58
CA ILE A 148 -11.82 -12.14 -4.42
C ILE A 148 -12.55 -11.57 -3.22
N LYS A 149 -12.67 -12.35 -2.15
CA LYS A 149 -13.37 -11.96 -0.93
C LYS A 149 -12.42 -11.62 0.24
N SER A 150 -11.14 -11.95 0.08
CA SER A 150 -10.11 -11.79 1.09
C SER A 150 -8.86 -11.16 0.46
N ALA A 151 -8.62 -9.88 0.70
CA ALA A 151 -7.48 -9.17 0.10
C ALA A 151 -6.91 -8.11 1.03
N PHE A 152 -5.59 -8.00 1.06
CA PHE A 152 -4.87 -6.93 1.74
C PHE A 152 -3.91 -6.24 0.78
N LEU A 153 -4.10 -4.94 0.62
CA LEU A 153 -3.28 -4.09 -0.23
C LEU A 153 -2.68 -2.99 0.66
N THR A 154 -1.39 -2.71 0.52
CA THR A 154 -0.77 -1.61 1.26
C THR A 154 0.38 -0.94 0.50
N GLY A 155 0.52 0.37 0.73
CA GLY A 155 1.60 1.19 0.20
C GLY A 155 1.14 2.59 -0.21
N SER A 156 2.06 3.37 -0.78
CA SER A 156 1.78 4.72 -1.25
C SER A 156 1.11 4.73 -2.64
N MET A 157 -0.22 4.57 -2.66
CA MET A 157 -1.04 4.64 -3.86
C MET A 157 -1.77 5.99 -3.99
N ASN A 158 -1.77 6.57 -5.19
CA ASN A 158 -2.52 7.80 -5.48
C ASN A 158 -4.03 7.63 -5.22
N TRP A 159 -4.57 8.34 -4.23
CA TRP A 159 -5.95 8.15 -3.81
C TRP A 159 -6.96 8.69 -4.83
N ILE A 160 -6.67 9.83 -5.48
CA ILE A 160 -7.60 10.42 -6.46
C ILE A 160 -7.89 9.43 -7.61
N ARG A 161 -6.89 8.67 -8.05
CA ARG A 161 -7.06 7.70 -9.15
C ARG A 161 -7.76 6.42 -8.73
N HIS A 162 -7.56 5.96 -7.49
CA HIS A 162 -7.86 4.58 -7.11
C HIS A 162 -8.85 4.45 -5.93
N GLY A 163 -9.07 5.52 -5.17
CA GLY A 163 -9.87 5.50 -3.94
C GLY A 163 -11.33 5.15 -4.16
N GLU A 164 -11.96 5.70 -5.21
CA GLU A 164 -13.35 5.36 -5.56
C GLU A 164 -13.48 3.88 -5.96
N ILE A 165 -12.55 3.39 -6.79
CA ILE A 165 -12.53 1.97 -7.20
C ILE A 165 -12.40 1.05 -5.99
N ALA A 166 -11.54 1.37 -5.03
CA ALA A 166 -11.38 0.58 -3.81
C ALA A 166 -12.70 0.54 -3.02
N ARG A 167 -13.34 1.70 -2.81
CA ARG A 167 -14.59 1.80 -2.07
C ARG A 167 -15.74 1.06 -2.75
N ASP A 168 -15.89 1.25 -4.06
CA ASP A 168 -16.96 0.62 -4.85
C ASP A 168 -16.82 -0.92 -4.87
N ASN A 169 -15.59 -1.43 -4.76
CA ASN A 169 -15.30 -2.87 -4.71
C ASN A 169 -15.23 -3.44 -3.29
N GLY A 170 -15.70 -2.70 -2.28
CA GLY A 170 -15.91 -3.17 -0.91
C GLY A 170 -14.66 -3.26 -0.06
N PHE A 171 -13.62 -2.48 -0.37
CA PHE A 171 -12.47 -2.35 0.53
C PHE A 171 -12.84 -1.53 1.76
N VAL A 172 -12.46 -2.04 2.94
CA VAL A 172 -12.20 -1.20 4.11
C VAL A 172 -10.93 -0.41 3.82
N THR A 173 -11.07 0.91 3.84
CA THR A 173 -9.98 1.83 3.50
C THR A 173 -9.45 2.47 4.78
N ALA A 174 -8.15 2.35 5.01
CA ALA A 174 -7.49 2.84 6.20
C ALA A 174 -6.30 3.74 5.81
N ALA A 175 -6.16 4.88 6.45
CA ALA A 175 -5.02 5.78 6.33
C ALA A 175 -4.31 5.94 7.67
N LEU A 176 -2.99 5.81 7.68
CA LEU A 176 -2.17 6.07 8.87
C LEU A 176 -1.25 7.26 8.61
N LEU A 177 -1.57 8.38 9.24
CA LEU A 177 -0.85 9.64 9.09
C LEU A 177 0.30 9.74 10.09
N ARG A 178 1.31 10.55 9.76
CA ARG A 178 2.44 10.82 10.63
C ARG A 178 2.81 12.30 10.61
N GLU A 179 3.34 12.77 11.73
CA GLU A 179 3.91 14.11 11.83
C GLU A 179 4.93 14.35 10.70
N PRO A 180 4.82 15.46 9.93
CA PRO A 180 5.57 15.65 8.69
C PRO A 180 7.10 15.67 8.86
N PHE A 181 7.61 16.27 9.93
CA PHE A 181 9.04 16.33 10.20
C PHE A 181 9.58 14.99 10.65
N ALA A 182 8.82 14.21 11.43
CA ALA A 182 9.15 12.84 11.81
C ALA A 182 9.16 11.91 10.59
N GLU A 183 8.21 12.08 9.66
CA GLU A 183 8.18 11.37 8.38
C GLU A 183 9.41 11.70 7.52
N LEU A 184 9.77 12.97 7.38
CA LEU A 184 10.97 13.38 6.65
C LEU A 184 12.25 12.86 7.34
N ALA A 185 12.32 12.93 8.68
CA ALA A 185 13.44 12.42 9.46
C ALA A 185 13.66 10.92 9.26
N GLU A 186 12.62 10.10 9.43
CA GLU A 186 12.70 8.64 9.22
C GLU A 186 13.10 8.30 7.78
N LYS A 187 12.56 9.04 6.80
CA LYS A 187 12.90 8.90 5.38
C LYS A 187 14.38 9.20 5.12
N LEU A 188 14.92 10.29 5.66
CA LEU A 188 16.33 10.64 5.50
C LEU A 188 17.24 9.61 6.18
N ILE A 189 16.93 9.19 7.41
CA ILE A 189 17.67 8.16 8.14
C ILE A 189 17.68 6.85 7.35
N PHE A 190 16.52 6.39 6.92
CA PHE A 190 16.37 5.16 6.14
C PHE A 190 17.17 5.20 4.83
N LEU A 191 17.09 6.30 4.08
CA LEU A 191 17.82 6.46 2.82
C LEU A 191 19.33 6.59 3.03
N THR A 192 19.79 7.30 4.06
CA THR A 192 21.22 7.35 4.43
C THR A 192 21.73 5.99 4.87
N HIS A 193 20.94 5.17 5.57
CA HIS A 193 21.33 3.79 5.85
C HIS A 193 21.43 2.96 4.57
N ALA A 194 20.52 3.16 3.62
CA ALA A 194 20.50 2.46 2.34
C ALA A 194 21.73 2.75 1.47
N THR A 195 22.33 3.95 1.55
CA THR A 195 23.56 4.27 0.79
C THR A 195 24.74 3.36 1.14
N ARG A 196 24.75 2.84 2.39
CA ARG A 196 25.80 1.96 2.93
C ARG A 196 25.53 0.47 2.71
N GLN A 197 24.39 0.12 2.11
CA GLN A 197 24.00 -1.28 1.87
C GLN A 197 24.53 -1.78 0.52
N SER A 198 24.43 -3.10 0.32
CA SER A 198 24.77 -3.74 -0.96
C SER A 198 23.89 -3.21 -2.10
N GLU A 199 24.38 -3.38 -3.33
CA GLU A 199 23.66 -2.96 -4.54
C GLU A 199 22.28 -3.61 -4.66
N ASN A 200 22.12 -4.88 -4.28
CA ASN A 200 20.83 -5.56 -4.27
C ASN A 200 19.79 -4.88 -3.37
N VAL A 201 20.22 -4.36 -2.22
CA VAL A 201 19.32 -3.62 -1.31
C VAL A 201 18.96 -2.26 -1.90
N ARG A 202 19.94 -1.56 -2.50
CA ARG A 202 19.70 -0.28 -3.18
C ARG A 202 18.80 -0.42 -4.41
N ALA A 203 18.85 -1.56 -5.09
CA ALA A 203 17.97 -1.92 -6.18
C ALA A 203 16.55 -2.32 -5.72
N SER A 204 16.30 -2.43 -4.41
CA SER A 204 14.95 -2.70 -3.93
C SER A 204 14.01 -1.56 -4.34
N PRO A 205 12.76 -1.84 -4.77
CA PRO A 205 11.90 -0.78 -5.31
C PRO A 205 11.57 0.35 -4.34
N THR A 206 11.51 0.05 -3.04
CA THR A 206 11.34 1.05 -1.99
C THR A 206 12.45 2.10 -2.01
N ILE A 207 13.69 1.70 -2.28
CA ILE A 207 14.87 2.59 -2.34
C ILE A 207 15.06 3.14 -3.76
N ALA A 208 14.82 2.33 -4.80
CA ALA A 208 15.05 2.69 -6.19
C ALA A 208 14.28 3.96 -6.61
N ARG A 209 13.06 4.18 -6.08
CA ARG A 209 12.30 5.42 -6.31
C ARG A 209 13.01 6.68 -5.80
N PHE A 210 13.95 6.55 -4.87
CA PHE A 210 14.77 7.63 -4.31
C PHE A 210 16.25 7.55 -4.73
N ALA A 211 16.59 6.78 -5.77
CA ALA A 211 17.98 6.54 -6.17
C ALA A 211 18.76 7.84 -6.48
N ASP A 212 18.08 8.84 -7.03
CA ASP A 212 18.61 10.18 -7.33
C ASP A 212 18.89 11.03 -6.08
N LEU A 213 18.30 10.69 -4.92
CA LEU A 213 18.58 11.35 -3.65
C LEU A 213 19.85 10.82 -2.97
N LEU A 214 20.16 9.54 -3.18
CA LEU A 214 21.23 8.84 -2.45
C LEU A 214 22.60 9.56 -2.48
N PRO A 215 23.08 10.11 -3.62
CA PRO A 215 24.37 10.82 -3.65
C PRO A 215 24.44 12.08 -2.78
N TYR A 216 23.28 12.66 -2.44
CA TYR A 216 23.21 13.84 -1.58
C TYR A 216 23.12 13.50 -0.09
N LEU A 217 22.95 12.21 0.25
CA LEU A 217 22.70 11.71 1.59
C LEU A 217 23.85 10.87 2.17
N GLU A 218 24.86 10.53 1.37
CA GLU A 218 25.95 9.61 1.72
C GLU A 218 26.76 10.05 2.96
N ASP A 219 27.13 11.32 3.01
CA ASP A 219 27.93 11.94 4.09
C ASP A 219 27.09 12.82 5.03
N LEU A 220 25.78 12.61 5.07
CA LEU A 220 24.88 13.43 5.87
C LEU A 220 25.12 13.19 7.37
N ASP A 221 25.46 14.26 8.08
CA ASP A 221 25.58 14.28 9.55
C ASP A 221 24.30 14.85 10.18
N PHE A 222 23.46 13.96 10.71
CA PHE A 222 22.20 14.31 11.36
C PHE A 222 22.35 15.15 12.64
N ARG A 223 23.55 15.20 13.24
CA ARG A 223 23.81 16.00 14.45
C ARG A 223 24.09 17.46 14.13
N ASN A 224 24.36 17.77 12.87
CA ASN A 224 24.78 19.10 12.44
C ASN A 224 23.75 19.74 11.49
N SER A 225 22.98 20.71 12.00
CA SER A 225 21.96 21.42 11.20
C SER A 225 22.51 22.12 9.96
N ARG A 226 23.78 22.53 9.95
CA ARG A 226 24.43 23.09 8.73
C ARG A 226 24.66 22.01 7.68
N SER A 227 24.99 20.80 8.10
CA SER A 227 25.15 19.63 7.21
C SER A 227 23.82 19.29 6.55
N ILE A 228 22.75 19.18 7.35
CA ILE A 228 21.38 18.93 6.87
C ILE A 228 20.93 20.02 5.89
N LEU A 229 21.06 21.29 6.27
CA LEU A 229 20.70 22.41 5.40
C LEU A 229 21.48 22.39 4.07
N SER A 230 22.78 22.09 4.13
CA SER A 230 23.63 21.98 2.94
C SER A 230 23.18 20.85 2.01
N ALA A 231 22.88 19.66 2.57
CA ALA A 231 22.38 18.53 1.81
C ALA A 231 21.04 18.86 1.11
N LEU A 232 20.04 19.36 1.86
CA LEU A 232 18.74 19.73 1.29
C LEU A 232 18.84 20.79 0.18
N ARG A 233 19.76 21.75 0.31
CA ARG A 233 20.01 22.76 -0.73
C ARG A 233 20.63 22.18 -2.00
N ARG A 234 21.48 21.15 -1.88
CA ARG A 234 22.14 20.50 -3.02
C ARG A 234 21.22 19.60 -3.82
N ILE A 235 20.14 19.09 -3.22
CA ILE A 235 19.15 18.25 -3.91
C ILE A 235 18.51 19.08 -5.06
N PRO A 236 18.50 18.55 -6.30
CA PRO A 236 17.89 19.20 -7.45
C PRO A 236 16.36 19.23 -7.32
N ASN A 237 15.70 20.08 -8.11
CA ASN A 237 14.25 20.26 -8.01
C ASN A 237 13.46 18.94 -8.18
N GLU A 238 13.87 18.05 -9.09
CA GLU A 238 13.20 16.76 -9.26
C GLU A 238 13.33 15.85 -8.03
N GLY A 239 14.50 15.84 -7.38
CA GLY A 239 14.68 15.13 -6.12
C GLY A 239 13.86 15.75 -4.99
N ARG A 240 13.78 17.09 -4.92
CA ARG A 240 12.96 17.78 -3.91
C ARG A 240 11.48 17.43 -4.04
N LYS A 241 10.94 17.29 -5.25
CA LYS A 241 9.55 16.86 -5.45
C LYS A 241 9.24 15.52 -4.78
N LYS A 242 10.20 14.60 -4.71
CA LYS A 242 10.02 13.28 -4.05
C LYS A 242 9.95 13.37 -2.53
N LEU A 243 10.41 14.48 -1.96
CA LEU A 243 10.35 14.77 -0.53
C LEU A 243 9.24 15.77 -0.18
N GLN A 244 8.66 16.45 -1.17
CA GLN A 244 7.71 17.52 -0.98
C GLN A 244 6.35 16.96 -0.57
N SER A 245 5.87 17.39 0.61
CA SER A 245 4.54 17.13 1.17
C SER A 245 3.92 15.78 0.73
N PRO A 246 4.57 14.64 1.06
CA PRO A 246 4.19 13.34 0.55
C PRO A 246 2.78 12.88 0.95
N MET A 247 2.26 13.28 2.11
CA MET A 247 0.87 12.95 2.50
C MET A 247 -0.14 13.68 1.63
N THR A 248 0.04 14.98 1.44
CA THR A 248 -0.84 15.80 0.60
C THR A 248 -0.76 15.37 -0.84
N MET A 249 0.43 14.98 -1.32
CA MET A 249 0.59 14.39 -2.66
C MET A 249 -0.26 13.12 -2.79
N LEU A 250 -0.17 12.21 -1.81
CA LEU A 250 -0.86 10.92 -1.83
C LEU A 250 -2.39 11.06 -1.86
N PHE A 251 -2.93 11.95 -1.04
CA PHE A 251 -4.38 12.08 -0.84
C PHE A 251 -5.04 13.19 -1.67
N GLY A 252 -4.27 14.19 -2.13
CA GLY A 252 -4.82 15.44 -2.67
C GLY A 252 -4.36 15.82 -4.07
N THR A 253 -3.47 15.07 -4.72
CA THR A 253 -2.93 15.41 -6.05
C THR A 253 -3.19 14.33 -7.09
N ALA A 254 -3.37 14.72 -8.35
CA ALA A 254 -3.33 13.77 -9.47
C ALA A 254 -1.88 13.34 -9.77
N PRO A 255 -1.62 12.17 -10.42
CA PRO A 255 -0.28 11.62 -10.59
C PRO A 255 0.78 12.55 -11.21
N ASP A 256 0.38 13.47 -12.10
CA ASP A 256 1.28 14.43 -12.78
C ASP A 256 1.16 15.86 -12.23
N GLU A 257 0.32 16.07 -11.22
CA GLU A 257 0.09 17.37 -10.61
C GLU A 257 1.17 17.67 -9.56
N ARG A 258 1.61 18.93 -9.51
CA ARG A 258 2.45 19.40 -8.41
C ARG A 258 1.58 19.75 -7.21
N VAL A 259 2.01 19.35 -6.02
CA VAL A 259 1.35 19.74 -4.77
C VAL A 259 1.35 21.27 -4.61
N GLN A 260 0.18 21.78 -4.22
CA GLN A 260 -0.10 23.18 -3.94
C GLN A 260 -1.01 23.25 -2.71
N ARG A 261 -1.10 24.43 -2.07
CA ARG A 261 -1.99 24.61 -0.90
C ARG A 261 -3.45 24.23 -1.13
N ARG A 262 -4.00 24.39 -2.34
CA ARG A 262 -5.38 23.96 -2.64
C ARG A 262 -5.57 22.44 -2.48
N ASN A 263 -4.52 21.65 -2.66
CA ASN A 263 -4.57 20.20 -2.56
C ASN A 263 -4.72 19.75 -1.10
N VAL A 264 -4.47 20.61 -0.10
CA VAL A 264 -4.73 20.32 1.31
C VAL A 264 -6.23 20.08 1.54
N SER A 265 -7.09 20.96 1.02
CA SER A 265 -8.55 20.79 1.14
C SER A 265 -9.02 19.53 0.41
N VAL A 266 -8.46 19.25 -0.78
CA VAL A 266 -8.78 18.02 -1.53
C VAL A 266 -8.35 16.77 -0.75
N ALA A 267 -7.17 16.81 -0.11
CA ALA A 267 -6.68 15.73 0.73
C ALA A 267 -7.59 15.49 1.94
N LEU A 268 -8.07 16.56 2.60
CA LEU A 268 -9.02 16.47 3.71
C LEU A 268 -10.36 15.86 3.27
N ASP A 269 -10.94 16.35 2.17
CA ASP A 269 -12.18 15.81 1.60
C ASP A 269 -12.04 14.33 1.25
N ASN A 270 -10.86 13.92 0.82
CA ASN A 270 -10.56 12.54 0.50
C ASN A 270 -10.32 11.67 1.74
N LEU A 271 -9.61 12.17 2.75
CA LEU A 271 -9.43 11.49 4.03
C LEU A 271 -10.78 11.27 4.74
N ALA A 272 -11.70 12.23 4.65
CA ALA A 272 -13.06 12.08 5.18
C ALA A 272 -13.86 10.93 4.53
N LYS A 273 -13.44 10.43 3.36
CA LYS A 273 -14.05 9.27 2.69
C LYS A 273 -13.49 7.93 3.15
N PHE A 274 -12.39 7.91 3.90
CA PHE A 274 -11.83 6.67 4.45
C PHE A 274 -12.72 6.11 5.54
N ASN A 275 -12.69 4.79 5.72
CA ASN A 275 -13.34 4.15 6.84
C ASN A 275 -12.59 4.43 8.14
N VAL A 276 -11.25 4.40 8.09
CA VAL A 276 -10.38 4.64 9.24
C VAL A 276 -9.29 5.64 8.86
N VAL A 277 -9.16 6.71 9.64
CA VAL A 277 -8.00 7.61 9.60
C VAL A 277 -7.39 7.63 10.99
N GLY A 278 -6.11 7.28 11.08
CA GLY A 278 -5.37 7.26 12.34
C GLY A 278 -4.11 8.09 12.28
N LEU A 279 -3.55 8.34 13.46
CA LEU A 279 -2.25 8.97 13.62
C LEU A 279 -1.27 7.94 14.19
N ARG A 280 -0.03 7.98 13.74
CA ARG A 280 1.05 7.13 14.25
C ARG A 280 1.32 7.31 15.75
N ASN A 281 1.07 8.49 16.30
CA ASN A 281 1.17 8.75 17.76
C ASN A 281 -0.05 8.24 18.56
N HIS A 282 -1.13 7.83 17.90
CA HIS A 282 -2.32 7.22 18.48
C HIS A 282 -2.56 5.85 17.86
N PHE A 283 -1.50 5.06 17.69
CA PHE A 283 -1.55 3.80 16.94
C PHE A 283 -2.48 2.76 17.55
N ASP A 284 -2.56 2.68 18.88
CA ASP A 284 -3.46 1.74 19.56
C ASP A 284 -4.94 2.01 19.23
N LEU A 285 -5.31 3.30 19.17
CA LEU A 285 -6.65 3.72 18.74
C LEU A 285 -6.91 3.32 17.28
N PHE A 286 -5.93 3.55 16.41
CA PHE A 286 -6.01 3.11 15.01
C PHE A 286 -6.21 1.60 14.88
N CYS A 287 -5.46 0.79 15.63
CA CYS A 287 -5.62 -0.67 15.66
C CYS A 287 -7.02 -1.07 16.15
N GLY A 288 -7.55 -0.39 17.18
CA GLY A 288 -8.90 -0.60 17.68
C GLY A 288 -9.97 -0.37 16.61
N MET A 289 -9.93 0.80 15.96
CA MET A 289 -10.85 1.13 14.86
C MET A 289 -10.72 0.16 13.68
N LEU A 290 -9.50 -0.21 13.33
CA LEU A 290 -9.25 -1.14 12.23
C LEU A 290 -9.85 -2.52 12.51
N ASN A 291 -9.70 -3.03 13.74
CA ASN A 291 -10.30 -4.29 14.16
C ASN A 291 -11.83 -4.24 14.12
N GLU A 292 -12.43 -3.10 14.49
CA GLU A 292 -13.88 -2.90 14.45
C GLU A 292 -14.41 -2.92 13.02
N TYR A 293 -13.84 -2.11 12.12
CA TYR A 293 -14.29 -2.04 10.72
C TYR A 293 -14.05 -3.34 9.93
N VAL A 294 -13.00 -4.09 10.28
CA VAL A 294 -12.69 -5.39 9.66
C VAL A 294 -13.41 -6.54 10.38
N GLU A 295 -14.04 -6.28 11.53
CA GLU A 295 -14.75 -7.27 12.35
C GLU A 295 -13.87 -8.46 12.77
N ALA A 296 -12.57 -8.22 12.95
CA ALA A 296 -11.60 -9.24 13.33
C ALA A 296 -10.41 -8.61 14.05
N PRO A 297 -9.76 -9.33 15.00
CA PRO A 297 -8.65 -8.80 15.80
C PRO A 297 -7.31 -8.76 15.04
N ILE A 298 -7.32 -8.39 13.76
CA ILE A 298 -6.17 -8.45 12.85
C ILE A 298 -4.97 -7.58 13.29
N ALA A 299 -5.25 -6.50 14.01
CA ALA A 299 -4.28 -5.51 14.42
C ALA A 299 -3.94 -5.58 15.92
N SER A 300 -4.37 -6.64 16.60
CA SER A 300 -4.17 -6.78 18.04
C SER A 300 -2.70 -7.01 18.39
N GLY A 301 -2.20 -6.30 19.41
CA GLY A 301 -0.82 -6.45 19.91
C GLY A 301 0.26 -5.98 18.94
N LEU A 302 -0.11 -5.21 17.92
CA LEU A 302 0.85 -4.62 16.99
C LEU A 302 1.57 -3.43 17.59
N GLU A 303 2.83 -3.31 17.24
CA GLU A 303 3.64 -2.14 17.52
C GLU A 303 4.32 -1.66 16.25
N LEU A 304 4.48 -0.34 16.13
CA LEU A 304 5.22 0.27 15.03
C LEU A 304 6.71 0.23 15.31
N SER A 305 7.48 -0.14 14.30
CA SER A 305 8.93 -0.01 14.31
C SER A 305 9.33 1.41 13.96
N GLY A 306 10.45 1.90 14.51
CA GLY A 306 11.01 3.21 14.21
C GLY A 306 12.48 3.31 14.62
N PHE A 307 13.17 4.36 14.17
CA PHE A 307 14.52 4.67 14.62
C PHE A 307 14.45 5.57 15.87
N ALA A 308 15.36 5.33 16.83
CA ALA A 308 15.38 6.11 18.07
C ALA A 308 15.72 7.59 17.81
N GLU A 309 16.46 7.88 16.74
CA GLU A 309 16.93 9.21 16.37
C GLU A 309 15.89 10.07 15.63
N VAL A 310 14.71 9.53 15.31
CA VAL A 310 13.69 10.24 14.51
C VAL A 310 13.26 11.53 15.17
N GLU A 311 12.90 11.49 16.46
CA GLU A 311 12.37 12.65 17.17
C GLU A 311 13.41 13.78 17.28
N GLU A 312 14.68 13.45 17.59
CA GLU A 312 15.75 14.43 17.66
C GLU A 312 16.00 15.09 16.29
N LEU A 313 15.96 14.31 15.21
CA LEU A 313 16.13 14.83 13.86
C LEU A 313 14.92 15.66 13.41
N ALA A 314 13.70 15.26 13.76
CA ALA A 314 12.48 15.99 13.46
C ALA A 314 12.52 17.41 14.08
N GLU A 315 12.91 17.52 15.35
CA GLU A 315 13.10 18.81 16.02
C GLU A 315 14.15 19.69 15.32
N ARG A 316 15.24 19.09 14.86
CA ARG A 316 16.26 19.82 14.09
C ARG A 316 15.72 20.30 12.76
N LEU A 317 15.00 19.44 12.03
CA LEU A 317 14.39 19.78 10.73
C LEU A 317 13.36 20.91 10.86
N ARG A 318 12.57 20.93 11.94
CA ARG A 318 11.60 22.00 12.22
C ARG A 318 12.22 23.40 12.30
N ASN A 319 13.48 23.47 12.72
CA ASN A 319 14.25 24.71 12.80
C ASN A 319 14.95 25.10 11.48
N ILE A 320 14.79 24.31 10.42
CA ILE A 320 15.39 24.53 9.11
C ILE A 320 14.31 24.99 8.14
N GLY A 321 14.32 26.27 7.75
CA GLY A 321 13.29 26.86 6.89
C GLY A 321 13.01 26.09 5.58
N ILE A 322 14.04 25.59 4.88
CA ILE A 322 13.83 24.81 3.64
C ILE A 322 13.08 23.50 3.87
N ALA A 323 13.16 22.91 5.07
CA ALA A 323 12.41 21.70 5.42
C ALA A 323 10.94 22.06 5.69
N SER A 324 10.68 23.18 6.38
CA SER A 324 9.32 23.69 6.55
C SER A 324 8.67 24.05 5.20
N ASP A 325 9.40 24.71 4.31
CA ASP A 325 8.92 25.05 2.96
C ASP A 325 8.61 23.79 2.12
N LEU A 326 9.37 22.72 2.33
CA LEU A 326 9.17 21.44 1.64
C LEU A 326 7.91 20.71 2.12
N LEU A 327 7.49 20.96 3.36
CA LEU A 327 6.43 20.24 4.05
C LEU A 327 5.21 21.12 4.35
N ASP A 328 5.13 22.35 3.83
CA ASP A 328 4.11 23.34 4.19
C ASP A 328 2.68 22.78 4.08
N GLU A 329 2.40 22.06 3.00
CA GLU A 329 1.08 21.45 2.81
C GLU A 329 0.82 20.28 3.76
N ASP A 330 1.83 19.44 4.03
CA ASP A 330 1.69 18.32 4.98
C ASP A 330 1.55 18.79 6.42
N ILE A 331 2.21 19.90 6.80
CA ILE A 331 2.05 20.55 8.10
C ILE A 331 0.60 20.99 8.27
N ALA A 332 0.03 21.67 7.27
CA ALA A 332 -1.36 22.10 7.31
C ALA A 332 -2.33 20.90 7.34
N LEU A 333 -2.14 19.91 6.46
CA LEU A 333 -2.98 18.71 6.41
C LEU A 333 -2.97 17.96 7.74
N TYR A 334 -1.78 17.72 8.30
CA TYR A 334 -1.61 16.98 9.54
C TYR A 334 -2.21 17.74 10.73
N SER A 335 -2.06 19.06 10.81
CA SER A 335 -2.65 19.83 11.92
C SER A 335 -4.17 19.72 11.96
N TYR A 336 -4.84 19.78 10.81
CA TYR A 336 -6.29 19.60 10.74
C TYR A 336 -6.73 18.18 11.10
N ALA A 337 -5.96 17.17 10.67
CA ALA A 337 -6.24 15.78 11.03
C ALA A 337 -6.08 15.52 12.54
N VAL A 338 -5.06 16.10 13.17
CA VAL A 338 -4.85 16.04 14.62
C VAL A 338 -6.03 16.66 15.37
N GLU A 339 -6.41 17.89 15.01
CA GLU A 339 -7.53 18.61 15.63
C GLU A 339 -8.83 17.78 15.55
N ALA A 340 -9.16 17.24 14.38
CA ALA A 340 -10.36 16.43 14.18
C ALA A 340 -10.37 15.14 15.05
N ILE A 341 -9.22 14.48 15.19
CA ILE A 341 -9.10 13.24 15.97
C ILE A 341 -9.15 13.53 17.47
N GLU A 342 -8.47 14.58 17.93
CA GLU A 342 -8.49 14.99 19.33
C GLU A 342 -9.88 15.44 19.78
N GLU A 343 -10.62 16.18 18.94
CA GLU A 343 -12.01 16.55 19.20
C GLU A 343 -12.93 15.32 19.32
N SER A 344 -12.71 14.29 18.51
CA SER A 344 -13.48 13.05 18.57
C SER A 344 -13.21 12.26 19.86
N LEU A 345 -11.97 12.28 20.35
CA LEU A 345 -11.60 11.65 21.61
C LEU A 345 -12.27 12.34 22.80
N GLN A 346 -12.22 13.67 22.84
CA GLN A 346 -12.86 14.46 23.91
C GLN A 346 -14.38 14.23 23.99
N LYS A 347 -15.06 14.08 22.85
CA LYS A 347 -16.50 13.78 22.81
C LYS A 347 -16.85 12.37 23.31
N THR A 348 -15.90 11.44 23.23
CA THR A 348 -16.11 10.05 23.68
C THR A 348 -15.94 9.92 25.20
N ASP A 349 -15.10 10.77 25.79
CA ASP A 349 -14.85 10.80 27.24
C ASP A 349 -15.89 11.59 28.05
N ASP A 350 -16.78 12.36 27.41
CA ASP A 350 -17.88 13.09 28.05
C ASP A 350 -19.26 12.51 27.68
N PRO A 351 -19.74 11.44 28.36
CA PRO A 351 -21.03 10.82 28.07
C PRO A 351 -22.25 11.69 28.44
N GLY A 352 -22.06 12.97 28.79
CA GLY A 352 -23.09 13.88 29.30
C GLY A 352 -23.82 14.76 28.28
N GLN A 353 -23.45 14.75 26.99
CA GLN A 353 -24.09 15.61 25.98
C GLN A 353 -24.57 14.86 24.73
N VAL A 354 -25.48 13.90 24.90
CA VAL A 354 -26.43 13.59 23.83
C VAL A 354 -27.63 14.51 24.02
N SER A 355 -27.51 15.74 23.53
CA SER A 355 -28.64 16.66 23.44
C SER A 355 -29.58 16.16 22.35
N SER A 356 -30.78 15.80 22.81
CA SER A 356 -32.04 15.91 22.08
C SER A 356 -32.03 17.03 21.04
N ASP A 357 -32.02 16.69 19.76
CA ASP A 357 -32.68 17.49 18.74
C ASP A 357 -32.94 16.66 17.47
N THR A 358 -34.11 16.03 17.45
CA THR A 358 -34.84 15.77 16.20
C THR A 358 -36.33 15.81 16.54
N SER A 359 -36.83 17.03 16.60
CA SER A 359 -38.25 17.35 16.47
C SER A 359 -38.37 18.61 15.63
N LYS A 360 -38.48 18.42 14.31
CA LYS A 360 -39.45 19.09 13.43
C LYS A 360 -39.33 18.59 12.00
#